data_AF-A0A4R4RIY8-F1
#
_entry.id   AF-A0A4R4RIY8-F1
#
_cell.length_a   1.000
_cell.length_b   1.000
_cell.length_c   1.000
_cell.angle_alpha   90.00
_cell.angle_beta   90.00
_cell.angle_gamma   90.00
#
_symmetry.space_group_name_H-M   'P 1'
#
loop_
_entity.id
_entity.type
_entity.pdbx_description
1 polymer ?
#
loop_
_entity_poly.entity_id
_entity_poly.type
_entity_poly.pdbx_seq_one_letter_code
_entity_poly.pdbx_strand_id
1 'polypeptide(L)'
;FGESLGALVRDRLPAGLRVGLLGSGGLSHEPGGPRYLEIDEKFDRRWMDLLAEGDHGRVLDEVTFERMEEAGAGGTSELLSWQVVMGAIGERPCTPLCYVCVPQWRCGVGAVLWDV
;
A
#
# COMPACT_ATOMS: atom_id res chain seq x y z
N PHE A 1 -6.29 13.03 -3.50
CA PHE A 1 -5.38 12.97 -4.68
C PHE A 1 -5.69 11.78 -5.58
N GLY A 2 -5.67 10.53 -5.05
CA GLY A 2 -5.97 9.32 -5.85
C GLY A 2 -7.27 9.43 -6.66
N GLU A 3 -8.37 9.84 -6.06
CA GLU A 3 -9.66 10.04 -6.76
C GLU A 3 -9.54 10.98 -7.97
N SER A 4 -8.81 12.08 -7.82
CA SER A 4 -8.55 13.04 -8.90
C SER A 4 -7.71 12.44 -10.02
N LEU A 5 -6.72 11.60 -9.68
CA LEU A 5 -5.95 10.82 -10.65
C LEU A 5 -6.85 9.84 -11.41
N GLY A 6 -7.73 9.12 -10.70
CA GLY A 6 -8.71 8.22 -11.31
C GLY A 6 -9.67 8.94 -12.27
N ALA A 7 -10.17 10.12 -11.87
CA ALA A 7 -11.00 10.95 -12.73
C ALA A 7 -10.24 11.44 -13.97
N LEU A 8 -8.98 11.86 -13.83
CA LEU A 8 -8.15 12.24 -14.98
C LEU A 8 -7.99 11.07 -15.96
N VAL A 9 -7.68 9.88 -15.45
CA VAL A 9 -7.50 8.68 -16.28
C VAL A 9 -8.78 8.34 -17.04
N ARG A 10 -9.95 8.38 -16.38
CA ARG A 10 -11.24 8.04 -17.01
C ARG A 10 -11.75 9.12 -17.98
N ASP A 11 -11.63 10.39 -17.60
CA ASP A 11 -12.40 11.46 -18.23
C ASP A 11 -11.57 12.32 -19.18
N ARG A 12 -10.22 12.26 -19.09
CA ARG A 12 -9.32 13.17 -19.80
C ARG A 12 -8.32 12.48 -20.73
N LEU A 13 -8.07 11.18 -20.56
CA LEU A 13 -7.20 10.43 -21.47
C LEU A 13 -7.99 9.88 -22.68
N PRO A 14 -7.31 9.55 -23.80
CA PRO A 14 -7.96 9.02 -24.98
C PRO A 14 -8.75 7.75 -24.70
N ALA A 15 -9.93 7.64 -25.32
CA ALA A 15 -10.77 6.44 -25.22
C ALA A 15 -10.02 5.20 -25.73
N GLY A 16 -10.16 4.09 -25.02
CA GLY A 16 -9.52 2.81 -25.34
C GLY A 16 -8.04 2.70 -24.94
N LEU A 17 -7.43 3.74 -24.38
CA LEU A 17 -6.09 3.66 -23.81
C LEU A 17 -6.11 2.77 -22.56
N ARG A 18 -5.23 1.75 -22.53
CA ARG A 18 -5.04 0.89 -21.36
C ARG A 18 -4.00 1.52 -20.43
N VAL A 19 -4.38 1.78 -19.19
CA VAL A 19 -3.52 2.41 -18.18
C VAL A 19 -3.35 1.48 -17.00
N GLY A 20 -2.09 1.25 -16.60
CA GLY A 20 -1.75 0.56 -15.35
C GLY A 20 -1.33 1.56 -14.28
N LEU A 21 -1.71 1.31 -13.03
CA LEU A 21 -1.27 2.09 -11.87
C LEU A 21 -0.43 1.20 -10.95
N LEU A 22 0.69 1.73 -10.47
CA LEU A 22 1.61 1.03 -9.57
C LEU A 22 1.94 1.93 -8.37
N GLY A 23 1.56 1.48 -7.18
CA GLY A 23 2.06 1.97 -5.90
C GLY A 23 3.23 1.10 -5.49
N SER A 24 4.32 1.70 -5.02
CA SER A 24 5.54 0.98 -4.68
C SER A 24 6.15 1.51 -3.38
N GLY A 25 7.13 0.77 -2.86
CA GLY A 25 7.65 0.98 -1.51
C GLY A 25 6.89 0.15 -0.47
N GLY A 26 7.32 0.27 0.79
CA GLY A 26 6.89 -0.59 1.88
C GLY A 26 7.56 -1.97 1.87
N LEU A 27 7.11 -2.91 2.70
CA LEU A 27 6.12 -2.78 3.78
C LEU A 27 6.82 -2.27 5.06
N SER A 28 6.69 -2.94 6.21
CA SER A 28 7.34 -2.51 7.45
C SER A 28 8.87 -2.54 7.36
N HIS A 29 9.49 -1.40 7.63
CA HIS A 29 10.94 -1.23 7.78
C HIS A 29 11.28 0.17 8.33
N GLU A 30 12.46 0.30 8.96
CA GLU A 30 12.91 1.56 9.61
C GLU A 30 14.36 1.93 9.22
N PRO A 31 14.60 2.55 8.07
CA PRO A 31 15.95 2.90 7.61
C PRO A 31 16.74 3.77 8.60
N GLY A 32 17.78 3.18 9.22
CA GLY A 32 18.70 3.91 10.10
C GLY A 32 18.14 4.32 11.46
N GLY A 33 16.92 3.88 11.81
CA GLY A 33 16.34 4.11 13.14
C GLY A 33 16.73 3.03 14.17
N PRO A 34 16.33 3.21 15.45
CA PRO A 34 16.61 2.26 16.52
C PRO A 34 16.09 0.83 16.26
N ARG A 35 15.00 0.68 15.49
CA ARG A 35 14.39 -0.62 15.15
C ARG A 35 14.79 -1.11 13.76
N TYR A 36 15.93 -0.67 13.24
CA TYR A 36 16.36 -0.98 11.87
C TYR A 36 16.48 -2.48 11.53
N LEU A 37 16.56 -3.37 12.51
CA LEU A 37 16.60 -4.82 12.30
C LEU A 37 15.25 -5.52 12.54
N GLU A 38 14.23 -4.77 12.95
CA GLU A 38 12.90 -5.28 13.23
C GLU A 38 12.01 -5.17 11.99
N ILE A 39 11.15 -6.17 11.80
CA ILE A 39 10.13 -6.21 10.75
C ILE A 39 8.81 -6.52 11.45
N ASP A 40 7.82 -5.64 11.32
CA ASP A 40 6.50 -5.82 11.93
C ASP A 40 5.60 -6.64 11.00
N GLU A 41 5.82 -7.96 10.99
CA GLU A 41 5.01 -8.86 10.16
C GLU A 41 3.52 -8.83 10.50
N LYS A 42 3.17 -8.44 11.74
CA LYS A 42 1.77 -8.34 12.15
C LYS A 42 1.12 -7.14 11.46
N PHE A 43 1.79 -6.01 11.43
CA PHE A 43 1.35 -4.85 10.67
C PHE A 43 1.24 -5.17 9.18
N ASP A 44 2.26 -5.80 8.59
CA ASP A 44 2.29 -6.12 7.16
C ASP A 44 1.12 -7.01 6.73
N ARG A 45 0.89 -8.10 7.50
CA ARG A 45 -0.21 -9.03 7.22
C ARG A 45 -1.55 -8.34 7.39
N ARG A 46 -1.71 -7.53 8.44
CA ARG A 46 -2.94 -6.76 8.67
C ARG A 46 -3.21 -5.77 7.53
N TRP A 47 -2.19 -5.06 7.06
CA TRP A 47 -2.28 -4.19 5.89
C TRP A 47 -2.79 -4.96 4.67
N MET A 48 -2.17 -6.09 4.35
CA MET A 48 -2.57 -6.91 3.21
C MET A 48 -4.00 -7.47 3.33
N ASP A 49 -4.39 -7.92 4.53
CA ASP A 49 -5.74 -8.41 4.80
C ASP A 49 -6.78 -7.31 4.60
N LEU A 50 -6.52 -6.10 5.11
CA LEU A 50 -7.42 -4.94 4.94
C LEU A 50 -7.59 -4.56 3.45
N LEU A 51 -6.52 -4.60 2.66
CA LEU A 51 -6.63 -4.37 1.21
C LEU A 51 -7.46 -5.46 0.51
N ALA A 52 -7.33 -6.72 0.94
CA ALA A 52 -8.09 -7.83 0.38
C ALA A 52 -9.58 -7.78 0.74
N GLU A 53 -9.94 -7.22 1.91
CA GLU A 53 -11.33 -6.96 2.29
C GLU A 53 -12.02 -5.96 1.34
N GLY A 54 -11.26 -5.00 0.81
CA GLY A 54 -11.74 -4.02 -0.17
C GLY A 54 -12.44 -2.80 0.43
N ASP A 55 -12.60 -2.73 1.74
CA ASP A 55 -13.10 -1.56 2.46
C ASP A 55 -11.96 -0.54 2.61
N HIS A 56 -11.85 0.35 1.62
CA HIS A 56 -10.80 1.36 1.59
C HIS A 56 -10.95 2.41 2.71
N GLY A 57 -12.17 2.68 3.17
CA GLY A 57 -12.40 3.58 4.31
C GLY A 57 -11.78 3.02 5.58
N ARG A 58 -12.00 1.74 5.84
CA ARG A 58 -11.40 1.02 6.98
C ARG A 58 -9.88 0.98 6.92
N VAL A 59 -9.28 0.84 5.74
CA VAL A 59 -7.82 0.94 5.58
C VAL A 59 -7.32 2.31 6.05
N LEU A 60 -7.98 3.39 5.66
CA LEU A 60 -7.58 4.76 6.04
C LEU A 60 -7.78 5.03 7.54
N ASP A 61 -8.81 4.43 8.14
CA ASP A 61 -9.09 4.54 9.57
C ASP A 61 -8.11 3.73 10.44
N GLU A 62 -7.76 2.50 10.02
CA GLU A 62 -6.90 1.60 10.81
C GLU A 62 -5.39 1.83 10.55
N VAL A 63 -5.02 2.25 9.34
CA VAL A 63 -3.63 2.37 8.90
C VAL A 63 -3.31 3.83 8.65
N THR A 64 -3.33 4.60 9.74
CA THR A 64 -2.95 6.01 9.73
C THR A 64 -1.44 6.19 9.53
N PHE A 65 -1.01 7.41 9.22
CA PHE A 65 0.41 7.75 9.12
C PHE A 65 1.17 7.42 10.39
N GLU A 66 0.60 7.72 11.56
CA GLU A 66 1.18 7.42 12.86
C GLU A 66 1.38 5.91 13.03
N ARG A 67 0.40 5.10 12.61
CA ARG A 67 0.48 3.64 12.68
C ARG A 67 1.57 3.08 11.75
N MET A 68 1.77 3.69 10.59
CA MET A 68 2.88 3.35 9.68
C MET A 68 4.23 3.67 10.34
N GLU A 69 4.39 4.85 10.93
CA GLU A 69 5.63 5.23 11.63
C GLU A 69 5.90 4.36 12.86
N GLU A 70 4.86 3.90 13.55
CA GLU A 70 4.98 2.89 14.62
C GLU A 70 5.47 1.53 14.10
N ALA A 71 5.11 1.12 12.89
CA ALA A 71 5.56 -0.14 12.28
C ALA A 71 6.98 -0.05 11.68
N GLY A 72 7.46 1.16 11.39
CA GLY A 72 8.85 1.41 11.03
C GLY A 72 9.04 2.83 10.53
N ALA A 73 9.73 3.64 11.34
CA ALA A 73 9.81 5.08 11.13
C ALA A 73 10.59 5.46 9.87
N GLY A 74 10.05 6.38 9.07
CA GLY A 74 10.69 6.89 7.86
C GLY A 74 10.85 5.89 6.70
N GLY A 75 10.37 4.64 6.84
CA GLY A 75 10.34 3.65 5.76
C GLY A 75 8.93 3.17 5.45
N THR A 76 8.17 2.76 6.46
CA THR A 76 6.84 2.15 6.28
C THR A 76 5.80 3.12 5.71
N SER A 77 5.96 4.44 5.92
CA SER A 77 5.04 5.45 5.39
C SER A 77 5.06 5.56 3.85
N GLU A 78 5.96 4.87 3.16
CA GLU A 78 5.89 4.64 1.71
C GLU A 78 4.55 4.01 1.26
N LEU A 79 3.83 3.33 2.16
CA LEU A 79 2.49 2.78 1.92
C LEU A 79 1.45 3.84 1.55
N LEU A 80 1.69 5.13 1.82
CA LEU A 80 0.85 6.21 1.31
C LEU A 80 0.75 6.20 -0.23
N SER A 81 1.77 5.69 -0.94
CA SER A 81 1.72 5.56 -2.40
C SER A 81 0.67 4.54 -2.86
N TRP A 82 0.42 3.50 -2.07
CA TRP A 82 -0.59 2.49 -2.33
C TRP A 82 -1.99 3.08 -2.12
N GLN A 83 -2.18 3.94 -1.11
CA GLN A 83 -3.45 4.66 -0.89
C GLN A 83 -3.80 5.58 -2.06
N VAL A 84 -2.82 6.14 -2.77
CA VAL A 84 -3.07 6.88 -4.01
C VAL A 84 -3.68 5.98 -5.09
N VAL A 85 -3.16 4.76 -5.26
CA VAL A 85 -3.74 3.77 -6.19
C VAL A 85 -5.14 3.39 -5.76
N MET A 86 -5.36 3.08 -4.48
CA MET A 86 -6.68 2.78 -3.91
C MET A 86 -7.71 3.87 -4.24
N GLY A 87 -7.34 5.14 -4.05
CA GLY A 87 -8.22 6.26 -4.37
C GLY A 87 -8.48 6.40 -5.88
N ALA A 88 -7.50 6.10 -6.73
CA ALA A 88 -7.65 6.20 -8.19
C ALA A 88 -8.54 5.11 -8.77
N ILE A 89 -8.41 3.89 -8.26
CA ILE A 89 -9.21 2.75 -8.71
C ILE A 89 -10.63 2.82 -8.11
N GLY A 90 -10.78 3.25 -6.86
CA GLY A 90 -12.05 3.24 -6.11
C GLY A 90 -12.24 1.96 -5.29
N GLU A 91 -13.18 1.96 -4.36
CA GLU A 91 -13.40 0.87 -3.38
C GLU A 91 -13.66 -0.49 -4.05
N ARG A 92 -12.82 -1.49 -3.73
CA ARG A 92 -12.92 -2.89 -4.20
C ARG A 92 -11.87 -3.78 -3.54
N PRO A 93 -12.12 -5.10 -3.45
CA PRO A 93 -11.11 -6.05 -2.99
C PRO A 93 -9.94 -6.19 -3.97
N CYS A 94 -8.79 -6.61 -3.45
CA CYS A 94 -7.64 -7.07 -4.23
C CYS A 94 -7.33 -8.54 -4.00
N THR A 95 -6.48 -9.10 -4.86
CA THR A 95 -5.85 -10.42 -4.65
C THR A 95 -4.45 -10.23 -4.06
N PRO A 96 -4.17 -10.71 -2.84
CA PRO A 96 -2.80 -10.84 -2.34
C PRO A 96 -1.98 -11.79 -3.22
N LEU A 97 -0.83 -11.34 -3.70
CA LEU A 97 0.06 -12.14 -4.54
C LEU A 97 1.15 -12.83 -3.73
N CYS A 98 1.76 -12.10 -2.79
CA CYS A 98 2.80 -12.64 -1.92
C CYS A 98 3.01 -11.77 -0.68
N TYR A 99 3.56 -12.40 0.35
CA TYR A 99 4.20 -11.75 1.47
C TYR A 99 5.41 -12.56 1.93
N VAL A 100 6.55 -11.91 2.14
CA VAL A 100 7.74 -12.52 2.71
C VAL A 100 8.48 -11.50 3.58
N CYS A 101 8.84 -11.92 4.79
CA CYS A 101 9.80 -11.20 5.62
C CYS A 101 11.21 -11.46 5.08
N VAL A 102 11.97 -10.41 4.75
CA VAL A 102 13.31 -10.52 4.15
C VAL A 102 14.36 -9.88 5.09
N PRO A 103 14.91 -10.62 6.06
CA PRO A 103 15.85 -10.09 7.06
C PRO A 103 17.10 -9.43 6.46
N GLN A 104 17.59 -9.93 5.32
CA GLN A 104 18.76 -9.38 4.63
C GLN A 104 18.50 -7.97 4.08
N TRP A 105 17.24 -7.66 3.78
CA TRP A 105 16.80 -6.34 3.32
C TRP A 105 16.19 -5.52 4.45
N ARG A 106 15.99 -6.13 5.64
CA ARG A 106 15.41 -5.49 6.82
C ARG A 106 14.02 -4.93 6.55
N CYS A 107 13.25 -5.65 5.74
CA CYS A 107 11.96 -5.18 5.24
C CYS A 107 11.01 -6.36 4.96
N GLY A 108 9.72 -6.14 5.20
CA GLY A 108 8.64 -6.97 4.68
C GLY A 108 8.40 -6.68 3.19
N VAL A 109 8.32 -7.71 2.36
CA VAL A 109 8.06 -7.57 0.92
C VAL A 109 6.72 -8.22 0.60
N GLY A 110 5.81 -7.45 0.02
CA GLY A 110 4.51 -7.94 -0.39
C GLY A 110 4.00 -7.28 -1.66
N ALA A 111 3.03 -7.93 -2.30
CA ALA A 111 2.35 -7.41 -3.47
C ALA A 111 0.88 -7.84 -3.48
N VAL A 112 0.04 -6.97 -4.03
CA VAL A 112 -1.37 -7.23 -4.29
C VAL A 112 -1.72 -6.84 -5.72
N LEU A 113 -2.80 -7.40 -6.25
CA LEU A 113 -3.34 -7.07 -7.57
C LEU A 113 -4.81 -6.65 -7.44
N TRP A 114 -5.14 -5.47 -7.95
CA TRP A 114 -6.52 -5.08 -8.21
C TRP A 114 -6.86 -5.34 -9.67
N ASP A 115 -7.93 -6.11 -9.90
CA ASP A 115 -8.54 -6.25 -11.21
C ASP A 115 -9.57 -5.11 -11.37
N VAL A 116 -9.44 -4.32 -12.44
CA VAL A 116 -10.14 -3.03 -12.62
C VAL A 116 -10.80 -2.96 -13.99
#